data_AF-A0A2W7S654-F1
#
_entry.id   AF-A0A2W7S654-F1
#
_cell.length_a   1.000
_cell.length_b   1.000
_cell.length_c   1.000
_cell.angle_alpha   90.00
_cell.angle_beta   90.00
_cell.angle_gamma   90.00
#
_symmetry.space_group_name_H-M   'P 1'
#
loop_
_entity.id
_entity.type
_entity.pdbx_description
1 polymer ?
#
loop_
_entity_poly.entity_id
_entity_poly.type
_entity_poly.pdbx_seq_one_letter_code
_entity_poly.pdbx_strand_id
1 'polypeptide(L)'
;MRKILFLGATLLVAAPALAADICVDHPKDQWMTKEQITALAQSQGYEVKGVKEEDGCWEVKGAKEGARVEAYFDPVSGELVRTK
;
A
#
# COMPACT_ATOMS: atom_id res chain seq x y z
N MET A 1 -50.32 29.56 24.12
CA MET A 1 -49.55 28.41 24.62
C MET A 1 -48.21 28.35 23.89
N ARG A 2 -47.15 28.05 24.63
CA ARG A 2 -45.74 28.38 24.33
C ARG A 2 -45.17 27.49 23.23
N LYS A 3 -44.58 28.11 22.19
CA LYS A 3 -43.85 27.45 21.10
C LYS A 3 -42.63 26.72 21.67
N ILE A 4 -42.49 25.43 21.38
CA ILE A 4 -41.25 24.68 21.67
C ILE A 4 -40.69 24.24 20.32
N LEU A 5 -39.75 25.02 19.81
CA LEU A 5 -38.86 24.60 18.72
C LEU A 5 -37.87 23.61 19.33
N PHE A 6 -37.98 22.33 18.99
CA PHE A 6 -36.95 21.34 19.28
C PHE A 6 -35.85 21.48 18.22
N LEU A 7 -34.73 22.10 18.62
CA LEU A 7 -33.51 22.13 17.84
C LEU A 7 -32.81 20.78 18.02
N GLY A 8 -33.07 19.84 17.12
CA GLY A 8 -32.44 18.52 17.12
C GLY A 8 -30.96 18.63 16.74
N ALA A 9 -30.07 18.47 17.72
CA ALA A 9 -28.64 18.35 17.48
C ALA A 9 -28.34 16.95 16.91
N THR A 10 -28.09 16.86 15.60
CA THR A 10 -27.55 15.65 14.97
C THR A 10 -26.10 15.46 15.41
N LEU A 11 -25.87 14.49 16.29
CA LEU A 11 -24.54 13.96 16.60
C LEU A 11 -24.04 13.18 15.37
N LEU A 12 -23.12 13.77 14.60
CA LEU A 12 -22.35 13.02 13.62
C LEU A 12 -21.34 12.16 14.37
N VAL A 13 -21.59 10.84 14.41
CA VAL A 13 -20.60 9.87 14.87
C VAL A 13 -19.59 9.67 13.74
N ALA A 14 -18.41 10.27 13.87
CA ALA A 14 -17.30 9.99 12.98
C ALA A 14 -16.74 8.60 13.33
N ALA A 15 -16.92 7.62 12.43
CA ALA A 15 -16.23 6.35 12.54
C ALA A 15 -14.74 6.55 12.19
N PRO A 16 -13.80 5.93 12.92
CA PRO A 16 -12.40 5.96 12.55
C PRO A 16 -12.22 5.23 11.20
N ALA A 17 -11.65 5.93 10.22
CA ALA A 17 -11.16 5.29 9.00
C ALA A 17 -9.85 4.57 9.34
N LEU A 18 -9.88 3.24 9.37
CA LEU A 18 -8.67 2.42 9.42
C LEU A 18 -8.09 2.38 8.01
N ALA A 19 -6.88 2.92 7.82
CA ALA A 19 -6.15 2.73 6.58
C ALA A 19 -5.74 1.26 6.50
N ALA A 20 -6.18 0.56 5.46
CA ALA A 20 -5.77 -0.82 5.20
C ALA A 20 -4.42 -0.82 4.49
N ASP A 21 -3.52 -1.73 4.92
CA ASP A 21 -2.28 -2.02 4.22
C ASP A 21 -2.55 -2.53 2.79
N ILE A 22 -1.57 -2.35 1.90
CA ILE A 22 -1.69 -2.76 0.50
C ILE A 22 -1.50 -4.27 0.38
N CYS A 23 -0.51 -4.83 1.07
CA CYS A 23 -0.24 -6.27 1.11
C CYS A 23 -0.84 -6.90 2.36
N VAL A 24 -0.99 -8.22 2.31
CA VAL A 24 -1.32 -9.02 3.50
C VAL A 24 -0.15 -8.94 4.48
N ASP A 25 -0.44 -8.93 5.78
CA ASP A 25 0.61 -8.91 6.80
C ASP A 25 1.35 -10.26 6.86
N HIS A 26 2.68 -10.19 6.83
CA HIS A 26 3.57 -11.35 6.82
C HIS A 26 4.67 -11.20 7.86
N PRO A 27 5.05 -12.28 8.58
CA PRO A 27 6.20 -12.26 9.49
C PRO A 27 7.47 -11.80 8.77
N LYS A 28 8.19 -10.84 9.37
CA LYS A 28 9.35 -10.19 8.74
C LYS A 28 10.50 -11.13 8.38
N ASP A 29 10.64 -12.24 9.08
CA ASP A 29 11.65 -13.27 8.81
C ASP A 29 11.35 -14.10 7.56
N GLN A 30 10.12 -14.02 7.01
CA GLN A 30 9.72 -14.67 5.77
C GLN A 30 9.87 -13.77 4.54
N TRP A 31 10.16 -12.48 4.73
CA TRP A 31 10.25 -11.54 3.64
C TRP A 31 11.48 -11.84 2.77
N MET A 32 11.30 -11.73 1.45
CA MET A 32 12.40 -11.65 0.51
C MET A 32 13.36 -10.52 0.94
N THR A 33 14.66 -10.72 0.75
CA THR A 33 15.63 -9.63 0.94
C THR A 33 15.43 -8.55 -0.13
N LYS A 34 15.99 -7.37 0.15
CA LYS A 34 15.97 -6.25 -0.81
C LYS A 34 16.59 -6.63 -2.15
N GLU A 35 17.63 -7.46 -2.14
CA GLU A 35 18.31 -7.97 -3.33
C GLU A 35 17.41 -8.93 -4.12
N GLN A 36 16.72 -9.84 -3.42
CA GLN A 36 15.80 -10.80 -4.05
C GLN A 36 14.64 -10.08 -4.76
N ILE A 37 14.00 -9.12 -4.11
CA ILE A 37 12.90 -8.38 -4.74
C ILE A 37 13.40 -7.45 -5.86
N THR A 38 14.60 -6.87 -5.72
CA THR A 38 15.21 -6.08 -6.80
C THR A 38 15.44 -6.94 -8.05
N ALA A 39 16.01 -8.14 -7.88
CA ALA A 39 16.24 -9.07 -8.98
C ALA A 39 14.91 -9.55 -9.61
N LEU A 40 13.90 -9.84 -8.78
CA LEU A 40 12.58 -10.21 -9.26
C LEU A 40 11.95 -9.09 -10.10
N ALA A 41 11.94 -7.85 -9.61
CA ALA A 41 11.40 -6.72 -10.37
C ALA A 41 12.17 -6.49 -11.68
N GLN A 42 13.51 -6.58 -11.66
CA GLN A 42 14.31 -6.47 -12.88
C GLN A 42 13.96 -7.56 -13.91
N SER A 43 13.76 -8.80 -13.46
CA SER A 43 13.32 -9.90 -14.35
C SER A 43 11.94 -9.67 -14.98
N GLN A 44 11.11 -8.84 -14.35
CA GLN A 44 9.79 -8.43 -14.85
C GLN A 44 9.83 -7.14 -15.69
N GLY A 45 11.03 -6.66 -16.05
CA GLY A 45 11.23 -5.50 -16.93
C GLY A 45 11.21 -4.14 -16.24
N TYR A 46 11.33 -4.09 -14.91
CA TYR A 46 11.42 -2.82 -14.18
C TYR A 46 12.86 -2.31 -14.14
N GLU A 47 13.04 -1.04 -14.48
CA GLU A 47 14.24 -0.25 -14.19
C GLU A 47 14.19 0.21 -12.73
N VAL A 48 14.72 -0.60 -11.82
CA VAL A 48 14.68 -0.34 -10.37
C VAL A 48 15.58 0.84 -10.00
N LYS A 49 15.00 1.84 -9.32
CA LYS A 49 15.69 3.04 -8.80
C LYS A 49 15.72 3.07 -7.27
N GLY A 50 14.79 2.38 -6.62
CA GLY A 50 14.74 2.27 -5.17
C GLY A 50 13.79 1.16 -4.74
N VAL A 51 14.08 0.60 -3.57
CA VAL A 51 13.24 -0.41 -2.92
C VAL A 51 13.13 -0.06 -1.44
N LYS A 52 11.91 -0.06 -0.91
CA LYS A 52 11.60 0.17 0.51
C LYS A 52 10.41 -0.68 0.96
N GLU A 53 10.27 -0.86 2.25
CA GLU A 53 9.09 -1.48 2.85
C GLU A 53 7.99 -0.42 2.99
N GLU A 54 6.78 -0.68 2.51
CA GLU A 54 5.64 0.24 2.62
C GLU A 54 4.33 -0.54 2.60
N ASP A 55 3.41 -0.22 3.53
CA ASP A 55 2.06 -0.80 3.63
C ASP A 55 2.03 -2.34 3.51
N GLY A 56 2.94 -3.01 4.24
CA GLY A 56 3.08 -4.47 4.23
C GLY A 56 3.79 -5.06 3.00
N CYS A 57 4.22 -4.24 2.05
CA CYS A 57 4.83 -4.65 0.79
C CYS A 57 6.31 -4.31 0.69
N TRP A 58 6.96 -4.88 -0.33
CA TRP A 58 8.09 -4.22 -0.97
C TRP A 58 7.61 -3.25 -2.05
N GLU A 59 7.85 -1.95 -1.86
CA GLU A 59 7.64 -0.94 -2.89
C GLU A 59 8.92 -0.76 -3.72
N VAL A 60 8.81 -1.02 -5.01
CA VAL A 60 9.84 -0.80 -6.02
C VAL A 60 9.52 0.49 -6.79
N LYS A 61 10.32 1.53 -6.56
CA LYS A 61 10.30 2.75 -7.37
C LYS A 61 11.19 2.57 -8.59
N GLY A 62 10.68 2.90 -9.77
CA GLY A 62 11.44 2.71 -10.99
C GLY A 62 10.79 3.28 -12.23
N ALA A 63 11.12 2.68 -13.37
CA ALA A 63 10.38 2.84 -14.61
C ALA A 63 10.07 1.48 -15.23
N LYS A 64 8.97 1.40 -15.98
CA LYS A 64 8.64 0.25 -16.83
C LYS A 64 8.06 0.79 -18.12
N GLU A 65 8.56 0.28 -19.25
CA GLU A 65 8.13 0.74 -20.59
C GLU A 65 8.27 2.27 -20.77
N GLY A 66 9.30 2.87 -20.16
CA GLY A 66 9.58 4.30 -20.24
C GLY A 66 8.73 5.20 -19.30
N ALA A 67 7.76 4.65 -18.57
CA ALA A 67 6.95 5.39 -17.61
C ALA A 67 7.45 5.17 -16.17
N ARG A 68 7.38 6.21 -15.32
CA ARG A 68 7.67 6.07 -13.88
C ARG A 68 6.58 5.24 -13.21
N VAL A 69 6.98 4.37 -12.29
CA VAL A 69 6.07 3.49 -11.58
C VAL A 69 6.54 3.25 -10.14
N GLU A 70 5.59 3.15 -9.22
CA GLU A 70 5.78 2.55 -7.90
C GLU A 70 5.03 1.22 -7.87
N ALA A 71 5.77 0.10 -7.87
CA ALA A 71 5.22 -1.24 -7.89
C ALA A 71 5.31 -1.89 -6.51
N TYR A 72 4.18 -2.33 -5.97
CA TYR A 72 4.05 -2.95 -4.67
C TYR A 72 3.97 -4.46 -4.85
N PHE A 73 4.96 -5.16 -4.32
CA PHE A 73 5.06 -6.61 -4.37
C PHE A 73 4.81 -7.20 -2.99
N ASP A 74 4.07 -8.31 -2.98
CA ASP A 74 3.93 -9.15 -1.81
C ASP A 74 5.32 -9.65 -1.37
N PRO A 75 5.68 -9.50 -0.10
CA PRO A 75 7.06 -9.72 0.32
C PRO A 75 7.45 -11.20 0.42
N VAL A 76 6.50 -12.13 0.39
CA VAL A 76 6.75 -13.58 0.52
C VAL A 76 6.65 -14.27 -0.84
N SER A 77 5.56 -14.02 -1.57
CA SER A 77 5.31 -14.62 -2.88
C SER A 77 6.01 -13.88 -4.03
N GLY A 78 6.30 -12.59 -3.85
CA GLY A 78 6.83 -11.73 -4.92
C GLY A 78 5.79 -11.34 -5.96
N GLU A 79 4.50 -11.62 -5.72
CA GLU A 79 3.42 -11.24 -6.62
C GLU A 79 3.23 -9.72 -6.66
N LEU A 80 2.99 -9.18 -7.85
CA LEU A 80 2.65 -7.77 -8.02
C LEU A 80 1.22 -7.54 -7.51
N VAL A 81 1.07 -6.79 -6.42
CA VAL A 81 -0.23 -6.48 -5.82
C VAL A 81 -0.83 -5.20 -6.42
N ARG A 82 0.01 -4.18 -6.63
CA ARG A 82 -0.44 -2.88 -7.13
C ARG A 82 0.67 -2.10 -7.83
N THR A 83 0.31 -1.26 -8.79
CA THR A 83 1.19 -0.20 -9.31
C THR A 83 0.53 1.17 -9.13
N LYS A 84 1.34 2.20 -8.91
CA LYS A 84 0.96 3.61 -8.96
C LYS A 84 1.77 4.35 -10.02
#